data_AF-H2XXE8-F1
#
_entry.id   AF-H2XXE8-F1
#
_cell.length_a   1.000
_cell.length_b   1.000
_cell.length_c   1.000
_cell.angle_alpha   90.00
_cell.angle_beta   90.00
_cell.angle_gamma   90.00
#
_symmetry.space_group_name_H-M   'P 1'
#
loop_
_entity.id
_entity.type
_entity.pdbx_description
1 polymer ?
#
loop_
_entity_poly.entity_id
_entity_poly.type
_entity_poly.pdbx_seq_one_letter_code
_entity_poly.pdbx_strand_id
1 'polypeptide(L)'
;CLPAKEGYISHCFTENEICNSKPVCTDWTDEKNCSYGKLNCFQCHDDQKMLISTKQVCDGVIDCYDLSDECYCSNRTVCYAVLGNSRSECPIGKMLCMMYTNATLCDGIPECYSREDECNIGCKNESKFCAYHIYCHTNETTPVKPEGILLKKRQYCDGYPANKRPDLSCKEGFDELNCPHRFTCKNRTQGRLNIDDDQVCDGKLDCEDGSDETESLCSETRFYCLNKRPLSVPMSDVENGIKDCEDNSDECPTFTEKAGFVSSAQDLVGGDFLRAWLWILGIFSLVANFIVFGTTVYQLKSWHLEPLKKAFTFFIFNIAVSDLFMSVYLLGISIKGVQYSGRYCYHDVEWRCSVACSILGAFSIISSTVSALLLALMATFRLVSVYNPIKMGSVKTTTFVMPVVFIWILGLVLAFLPLVPLNSGYFVNSVWLRNYFFPKQEITKLELLGLVHRVPLFMSNAST
;
A
#
# COMPACT_ATOMS: atom_id res chain seq x y z
N CYS A 1 -70.12 1.30 1.54
CA CYS A 1 -70.68 2.42 0.73
C CYS A 1 -71.42 3.41 1.61
N LEU A 2 -71.26 4.72 1.33
CA LEU A 2 -72.33 5.74 1.30
C LEU A 2 -71.85 6.86 0.33
N PRO A 3 -72.76 7.43 -0.49
CA PRO A 3 -73.76 8.39 -0.02
C PRO A 3 -75.21 8.04 -0.39
N ALA A 4 -76.12 8.55 0.45
CA ALA A 4 -77.54 8.21 0.54
C ALA A 4 -78.45 9.02 -0.39
N LYS A 5 -79.62 8.45 -0.72
CA LYS A 5 -80.91 9.15 -0.73
C LYS A 5 -82.04 8.15 -0.43
N GLU A 6 -82.75 8.46 0.65
CA GLU A 6 -83.97 7.80 1.15
C GLU A 6 -83.82 6.44 1.86
N GLY A 7 -83.48 6.51 3.16
CA GLY A 7 -84.04 5.62 4.18
C GLY A 7 -83.30 4.30 4.50
N TYR A 8 -82.54 4.33 5.60
CA TYR A 8 -82.13 3.23 6.50
C TYR A 8 -80.79 2.45 6.30
N ILE A 9 -79.94 2.66 7.32
CA ILE A 9 -78.82 1.91 7.93
C ILE A 9 -77.50 1.73 7.15
N SER A 10 -76.47 2.44 7.62
CA SER A 10 -75.04 2.25 7.33
C SER A 10 -74.45 1.17 8.25
N HIS A 11 -74.15 -0.01 7.71
CA HIS A 11 -73.23 -0.96 8.37
C HIS A 11 -71.83 -0.78 7.79
N CYS A 12 -70.85 -0.52 8.65
CA CYS A 12 -69.44 -0.69 8.31
C CYS A 12 -69.10 -2.18 8.40
N PHE A 13 -68.58 -2.76 7.32
CA PHE A 13 -68.12 -4.16 7.28
C PHE A 13 -66.64 -4.24 7.65
N THR A 14 -66.25 -5.40 8.19
CA THR A 14 -64.86 -5.76 8.50
C THR A 14 -64.22 -6.52 7.33
N GLU A 15 -62.88 -6.64 7.30
CA GLU A 15 -62.14 -7.23 6.17
C GLU A 15 -62.53 -8.70 5.87
N ASN A 16 -63.03 -9.42 6.88
CA ASN A 16 -63.52 -10.80 6.77
C ASN A 16 -64.94 -10.92 6.18
N GLU A 17 -65.61 -9.79 5.96
CA GLU A 17 -66.98 -9.72 5.44
C GLU A 17 -67.03 -9.35 3.95
N ILE A 18 -65.86 -9.24 3.30
CA ILE A 18 -65.70 -9.02 1.86
C ILE A 18 -65.45 -10.39 1.19
N CYS A 19 -66.14 -10.71 0.09
CA CYS A 19 -65.96 -11.98 -0.64
C CYS A 19 -66.20 -13.24 0.20
N ASN A 20 -67.28 -13.28 0.99
CA ASN A 20 -67.64 -14.42 1.82
C ASN A 20 -68.96 -15.10 1.39
N SER A 21 -69.49 -14.75 0.22
CA SER A 21 -70.72 -15.31 -0.35
C SER A 21 -72.00 -15.00 0.45
N LYS A 22 -71.97 -14.05 1.39
CA LYS A 22 -73.14 -13.54 2.11
C LYS A 22 -73.20 -12.01 2.00
N PRO A 23 -74.05 -11.44 1.12
CA PRO A 23 -74.07 -10.00 0.89
C PRO A 23 -74.51 -9.26 2.16
N VAL A 24 -73.62 -8.43 2.70
CA VAL A 24 -73.91 -7.49 3.78
C VAL A 24 -74.40 -6.16 3.20
N CYS A 25 -73.92 -5.79 2.01
CA CYS A 25 -74.42 -4.63 1.27
C CYS A 25 -75.62 -5.00 0.37
N THR A 26 -76.68 -4.20 0.40
CA THR A 26 -77.90 -4.43 -0.42
C THR A 26 -77.67 -4.38 -1.93
N ASP A 27 -76.59 -3.75 -2.38
CA ASP A 27 -76.21 -3.62 -3.80
C ASP A 27 -75.18 -4.68 -4.27
N TRP A 28 -74.83 -5.62 -3.37
CA TRP A 28 -73.83 -6.69 -3.58
C TRP A 28 -72.43 -6.15 -3.95
N THR A 29 -72.11 -4.92 -3.59
CA THR A 29 -70.81 -4.32 -3.92
C THR A 29 -69.63 -5.00 -3.22
N ASP A 30 -69.86 -5.55 -2.03
CA ASP A 30 -68.95 -6.37 -1.24
C ASP A 30 -68.62 -7.74 -1.88
N GLU A 31 -69.42 -8.21 -2.84
CA GLU A 31 -69.23 -9.50 -3.53
C GLU A 31 -68.94 -9.36 -5.04
N LYS A 32 -69.10 -8.17 -5.62
CA LYS A 32 -69.04 -7.96 -7.08
C LYS A 32 -67.65 -7.93 -7.70
N ASN A 33 -66.61 -7.62 -6.92
CA ASN A 33 -65.23 -7.54 -7.41
C ASN A 33 -64.31 -8.55 -6.72
N CYS A 34 -64.88 -9.70 -6.39
CA CYS A 34 -64.17 -10.84 -5.86
C CYS A 34 -63.70 -11.69 -7.02
N SER A 35 -62.38 -11.84 -7.17
CA SER A 35 -61.79 -12.74 -8.17
C SER A 35 -61.98 -14.20 -7.76
N TYR A 36 -63.23 -14.67 -7.72
CA TYR A 36 -63.55 -16.08 -7.61
C TYR A 36 -63.19 -16.75 -8.94
N GLY A 37 -62.04 -17.43 -8.99
CA GLY A 37 -61.71 -18.25 -10.16
C GLY A 37 -60.25 -18.37 -10.57
N LYS A 38 -59.27 -18.00 -9.75
CA LYS A 38 -57.90 -18.54 -9.88
C LYS A 38 -57.58 -19.33 -8.62
N LEU A 39 -57.71 -20.65 -8.70
CA LEU A 39 -57.04 -21.56 -7.77
C LEU A 39 -55.53 -21.31 -7.93
N ASN A 40 -54.97 -20.41 -7.12
CA ASN A 40 -53.54 -20.41 -6.87
C ASN A 40 -53.32 -21.63 -5.98
N CYS A 41 -52.85 -22.72 -6.58
CA CYS A 41 -52.40 -23.88 -5.84
C CYS A 41 -50.93 -23.68 -5.45
N PHE A 42 -50.58 -24.06 -4.24
CA PHE A 42 -49.20 -24.21 -3.81
C PHE A 42 -48.77 -25.64 -4.13
N GLN A 43 -47.61 -25.81 -4.74
CA GLN A 43 -47.06 -27.13 -5.03
C GLN A 43 -46.12 -27.52 -3.91
N CYS A 44 -46.39 -28.65 -3.25
CA CYS A 44 -45.48 -29.26 -2.29
C CYS A 44 -44.16 -29.61 -2.99
N HIS A 45 -43.05 -29.56 -2.24
CA HIS A 45 -41.70 -29.75 -2.76
C HIS A 45 -41.27 -31.22 -2.81
N ASP A 46 -42.20 -32.15 -2.58
CA ASP A 46 -42.05 -33.59 -2.67
C ASP A 46 -42.03 -34.09 -4.13
N ASP A 47 -41.46 -35.28 -4.37
CA ASP A 47 -41.34 -35.93 -5.68
C ASP A 47 -42.68 -36.13 -6.39
N GLN A 48 -43.77 -36.25 -5.61
CA GLN A 48 -45.13 -36.45 -6.13
C GLN A 48 -45.81 -35.14 -6.59
N LYS A 49 -45.19 -33.97 -6.36
CA LYS A 49 -45.67 -32.64 -6.80
C LYS A 49 -47.13 -32.39 -6.45
N MET A 50 -47.52 -32.74 -5.22
CA MET A 50 -48.88 -32.56 -4.72
C MET A 50 -49.25 -31.08 -4.72
N LEU A 51 -50.48 -30.77 -5.16
CA LEU A 51 -51.01 -29.41 -5.22
C LEU A 51 -52.02 -29.21 -4.09
N ILE A 52 -51.75 -28.26 -3.21
CA ILE A 52 -52.63 -27.86 -2.11
C ILE A 52 -53.15 -26.44 -2.34
N SER A 53 -54.22 -26.05 -1.65
CA SER A 53 -54.71 -24.67 -1.70
C SER A 53 -53.71 -23.71 -1.05
N THR A 54 -53.58 -22.49 -1.55
CA THR A 54 -52.80 -21.45 -0.82
C THR A 54 -53.34 -21.12 0.56
N LYS A 55 -54.58 -21.50 0.87
CA LYS A 55 -55.14 -21.39 2.23
C LYS A 55 -54.64 -22.45 3.22
N GLN A 56 -54.02 -23.50 2.69
CA GLN A 56 -53.43 -24.62 3.42
C GLN A 56 -51.92 -24.43 3.63
N VAL A 57 -51.40 -23.24 3.34
CA VAL A 57 -49.99 -22.89 3.56
C VAL A 57 -49.92 -22.06 4.82
N CYS A 58 -49.12 -22.48 5.80
CA CYS A 58 -49.01 -21.85 7.11
C CYS A 58 -50.32 -21.81 7.91
N ASP A 59 -51.20 -22.79 7.71
CA ASP A 59 -52.46 -22.90 8.43
C ASP A 59 -52.34 -23.71 9.75
N GLY A 60 -51.14 -24.24 10.00
CA GLY A 60 -50.81 -25.00 11.19
C GLY A 60 -51.18 -26.48 11.10
N VAL A 61 -51.56 -26.95 9.91
CA VAL A 61 -51.85 -28.34 9.58
C VAL A 61 -50.85 -28.79 8.50
N ILE A 62 -50.36 -30.02 8.62
CA ILE A 62 -49.45 -30.60 7.64
C ILE A 62 -50.29 -31.29 6.57
N ASP A 63 -50.36 -30.67 5.41
CA ASP A 63 -50.97 -31.13 4.18
C ASP A 63 -49.94 -31.61 3.15
N CYS A 64 -48.70 -31.09 3.18
CA CYS A 64 -47.59 -31.59 2.36
C CYS A 64 -46.78 -32.68 3.08
N TYR A 65 -46.51 -33.80 2.40
CA TYR A 65 -45.72 -34.91 2.96
C TYR A 65 -44.28 -34.54 3.33
N ASP A 66 -43.70 -33.55 2.63
CA ASP A 66 -42.37 -32.99 2.88
C ASP A 66 -42.37 -31.79 3.84
N LEU A 67 -43.52 -31.48 4.45
CA LEU A 67 -43.72 -30.39 5.41
C LEU A 67 -43.51 -28.98 4.82
N SER A 68 -43.42 -28.84 3.49
CA SER A 68 -43.11 -27.56 2.83
C SER A 68 -44.16 -26.48 3.05
N ASP A 69 -45.40 -26.86 3.27
CA ASP A 69 -46.51 -25.98 3.62
C ASP A 69 -46.35 -25.30 4.98
N GLU A 70 -45.66 -25.92 5.94
CA GLU A 70 -45.55 -25.40 7.33
C GLU A 70 -44.10 -25.04 7.73
N CYS A 71 -43.09 -25.63 7.08
CA CYS A 71 -41.68 -25.41 7.41
C CYS A 71 -41.08 -24.14 6.79
N TYR A 72 -41.68 -23.59 5.73
CA TYR A 72 -41.22 -22.35 5.08
C TYR A 72 -41.93 -21.08 5.60
N CYS A 73 -42.80 -21.22 6.60
CA CYS A 73 -43.55 -20.13 7.21
C CYS A 73 -42.71 -19.26 8.16
N SER A 74 -43.19 -18.05 8.48
CA SER A 74 -42.58 -17.19 9.49
C SER A 74 -42.72 -17.76 10.90
N ASN A 75 -43.83 -18.47 11.17
CA ASN A 75 -44.06 -19.18 12.42
C ASN A 75 -43.91 -20.69 12.18
N ARG A 76 -42.86 -21.30 12.74
CA ARG A 76 -42.44 -22.68 12.43
C ARG A 76 -42.72 -23.66 13.55
N THR A 77 -43.59 -23.31 14.49
CA THR A 77 -43.90 -24.16 15.65
C THR A 77 -44.41 -25.54 15.26
N VAL A 78 -45.22 -25.65 14.20
CA VAL A 78 -45.78 -26.93 13.73
C VAL A 78 -44.71 -27.79 13.07
N CYS A 79 -43.89 -27.20 12.20
CA CYS A 79 -42.69 -27.83 11.64
C CYS A 79 -41.73 -28.35 12.75
N TYR A 80 -41.49 -27.53 13.78
CA TYR A 80 -40.60 -27.90 14.89
C TYR A 80 -41.19 -28.97 15.82
N ALA A 81 -42.51 -29.06 15.94
CA ALA A 81 -43.17 -30.10 16.72
C ALA A 81 -43.01 -31.48 16.07
N VAL A 82 -42.98 -31.55 14.74
CA VAL A 82 -42.89 -32.81 13.99
C VAL A 82 -41.45 -33.27 13.75
N LEU A 83 -40.51 -32.35 13.50
CA LEU A 83 -39.10 -32.70 13.29
C LEU A 83 -38.37 -33.20 14.53
N GLY A 84 -38.90 -32.98 15.75
CA GLY A 84 -38.44 -33.62 16.99
C GLY A 84 -36.90 -33.68 17.17
N ASN A 85 -36.38 -34.86 17.52
CA ASN A 85 -34.94 -35.15 17.66
C ASN A 85 -34.19 -35.29 16.32
N SER A 86 -34.88 -35.34 15.18
CA SER A 86 -34.28 -35.41 13.84
C SER A 86 -33.56 -34.11 13.44
N ARG A 87 -33.71 -33.05 14.25
CA ARG A 87 -32.98 -31.78 14.16
C ARG A 87 -31.46 -31.92 14.19
N SER A 88 -30.93 -32.94 14.88
CA SER A 88 -29.48 -33.22 14.89
C SER A 88 -28.98 -33.98 13.66
N GLU A 89 -29.89 -34.59 12.89
CA GLU A 89 -29.55 -35.42 11.74
C GLU A 89 -29.65 -34.67 10.40
N CYS A 90 -30.49 -33.63 10.28
CA CYS A 90 -30.51 -32.73 9.12
C CYS A 90 -30.90 -31.28 9.53
N PRO A 91 -29.93 -30.37 9.76
CA PRO A 91 -30.22 -28.94 9.96
C PRO A 91 -30.66 -28.26 8.65
N ILE A 92 -31.30 -27.09 8.77
CA ILE A 92 -31.76 -26.28 7.62
C ILE A 92 -30.61 -26.07 6.62
N GLY A 93 -30.85 -26.42 5.35
CA GLY A 93 -29.87 -26.33 4.28
C GLY A 93 -28.91 -27.51 4.17
N LYS A 94 -29.13 -28.61 4.91
CA LYS A 94 -28.41 -29.87 4.75
C LYS A 94 -29.34 -31.01 4.36
N MET A 95 -28.81 -31.94 3.59
CA MET A 95 -29.49 -33.15 3.13
C MET A 95 -28.61 -34.36 3.38
N LEU A 96 -29.24 -35.52 3.55
CA LEU A 96 -28.56 -36.81 3.57
C LEU A 96 -28.89 -37.55 2.28
N CYS A 97 -27.91 -37.71 1.39
CA CYS A 97 -28.15 -38.41 0.12
C CYS A 97 -28.27 -39.93 0.32
N MET A 98 -28.76 -40.63 -0.71
CA MET A 98 -28.68 -42.09 -0.74
C MET A 98 -27.21 -42.53 -0.54
N MET A 99 -26.97 -43.45 0.40
CA MET A 99 -25.66 -43.86 0.95
C MET A 99 -25.10 -43.10 2.17
N TYR A 100 -25.92 -42.34 2.90
CA TYR A 100 -25.51 -41.64 4.15
C TYR A 100 -24.42 -40.58 3.95
N THR A 101 -24.38 -39.94 2.78
CA THR A 101 -23.49 -38.80 2.54
C THR A 101 -24.16 -37.51 2.97
N ASN A 102 -23.53 -36.78 3.89
CA ASN A 102 -23.97 -35.44 4.26
C ASN A 102 -23.68 -34.47 3.11
N ALA A 103 -24.71 -33.80 2.61
CA ALA A 103 -24.63 -32.78 1.58
C ALA A 103 -25.24 -31.46 2.05
N THR A 104 -24.83 -30.37 1.42
CA THR A 104 -25.40 -29.04 1.61
C THR A 104 -26.31 -28.74 0.44
N LEU A 105 -27.52 -28.24 0.69
CA LEU A 105 -28.43 -27.86 -0.40
C LEU A 105 -28.01 -26.50 -0.98
N CYS A 106 -27.98 -26.43 -2.31
CA CYS A 106 -27.79 -25.19 -3.08
C CYS A 106 -26.51 -24.40 -2.71
N ASP A 107 -25.42 -25.08 -2.37
CA ASP A 107 -24.10 -24.48 -2.18
C ASP A 107 -23.29 -24.37 -3.49
N GLY A 108 -23.83 -24.93 -4.58
CA GLY A 108 -23.27 -24.89 -5.92
C GLY A 108 -22.38 -26.08 -6.24
N ILE A 109 -22.10 -27.01 -5.32
CA ILE A 109 -21.20 -28.16 -5.51
C ILE A 109 -21.96 -29.48 -5.30
N PRO A 110 -22.07 -30.36 -6.30
CA PRO A 110 -22.75 -31.64 -6.13
C PRO A 110 -21.98 -32.59 -5.20
N GLU A 111 -22.53 -32.83 -4.03
CA GLU A 111 -22.09 -33.77 -3.00
C GLU A 111 -22.92 -35.06 -3.00
N CYS A 112 -24.13 -35.04 -3.58
CA CYS A 112 -24.95 -36.24 -3.78
C CYS A 112 -24.69 -36.95 -5.10
N TYR A 113 -24.84 -38.28 -5.11
CA TYR A 113 -24.68 -39.10 -6.33
C TYR A 113 -25.58 -38.63 -7.47
N SER A 114 -26.89 -38.48 -7.20
CA SER A 114 -27.87 -37.99 -8.18
C SER A 114 -27.82 -36.47 -8.40
N ARG A 115 -26.98 -35.75 -7.64
CA ARG A 115 -26.87 -34.27 -7.64
C ARG A 115 -28.17 -33.57 -7.23
N GLU A 116 -29.02 -34.28 -6.50
CA GLU A 116 -30.33 -33.80 -6.04
C GLU A 116 -30.22 -32.69 -4.97
N ASP A 117 -29.02 -32.48 -4.44
CA ASP A 117 -28.64 -31.35 -3.58
C ASP A 117 -28.54 -30.01 -4.34
N GLU A 118 -28.29 -30.07 -5.65
CA GLU A 118 -28.02 -28.89 -6.49
C GLU A 118 -28.92 -28.76 -7.72
N CYS A 119 -29.48 -29.87 -8.21
CA CYS A 119 -30.21 -29.96 -9.46
C CYS A 119 -31.67 -30.34 -9.22
N ASN A 120 -32.60 -29.66 -9.91
CA ASN A 120 -34.05 -29.91 -9.84
C ASN A 120 -34.73 -29.71 -8.47
N ILE A 121 -34.03 -29.15 -7.46
CA ILE A 121 -34.56 -28.89 -6.12
C ILE A 121 -35.00 -27.43 -5.90
N GLY A 122 -35.08 -26.63 -6.97
CA GLY A 122 -35.60 -25.25 -6.92
C GLY A 122 -34.63 -24.21 -6.33
N CYS A 123 -33.32 -24.47 -6.39
CA CYS A 123 -32.31 -23.46 -6.04
C CYS A 123 -32.51 -22.19 -6.87
N LYS A 124 -32.37 -21.00 -6.25
CA LYS A 124 -32.53 -19.70 -6.95
C LYS A 124 -31.61 -19.60 -8.17
N ASN A 125 -30.40 -20.14 -8.05
CA ASN A 125 -29.48 -20.39 -9.14
C ASN A 125 -29.08 -21.86 -9.08
N GLU A 126 -29.44 -22.64 -10.09
CA GLU A 126 -28.97 -24.02 -10.21
C GLU A 126 -27.46 -24.06 -10.45
N SER A 127 -26.80 -25.09 -9.91
CA SER A 127 -25.38 -25.29 -10.15
C SER A 127 -25.11 -25.52 -11.64
N LYS A 128 -24.07 -24.89 -12.18
CA LYS A 128 -23.62 -25.10 -13.57
C LYS A 128 -23.19 -26.54 -13.83
N PHE A 129 -22.84 -27.27 -12.77
CA PHE A 129 -22.53 -28.70 -12.81
C PHE A 129 -23.74 -29.56 -13.21
N CYS A 130 -24.97 -29.07 -13.07
CA CYS A 130 -26.18 -29.75 -13.52
C CYS A 130 -26.26 -29.93 -15.05
N ALA A 131 -25.53 -29.12 -15.82
CA ALA A 131 -25.49 -29.20 -17.28
C ALA A 131 -24.65 -30.37 -17.82
N TYR A 132 -23.78 -30.97 -16.99
CA TYR A 132 -22.93 -32.10 -17.38
C TYR A 132 -23.58 -33.43 -17.01
N HIS A 133 -23.11 -34.55 -17.57
CA HIS A 133 -23.70 -35.86 -17.27
C HIS A 133 -23.17 -36.42 -15.93
N ILE A 134 -23.93 -37.26 -15.23
CA ILE A 134 -23.56 -37.82 -13.91
C ILE A 134 -22.20 -38.54 -13.91
N TYR A 135 -21.80 -39.19 -15.01
CA TYR A 135 -20.49 -39.84 -15.14
C TYR A 135 -19.31 -38.83 -15.12
N CYS A 136 -19.56 -37.54 -15.43
CA CYS A 136 -18.57 -36.49 -15.26
C CYS A 136 -18.29 -36.21 -13.78
N HIS A 137 -19.17 -36.57 -12.86
CA HIS A 137 -18.99 -36.34 -11.43
C HIS A 137 -18.42 -37.56 -10.67
N THR A 138 -18.21 -38.70 -11.35
CA THR A 138 -17.74 -39.96 -10.73
C THR A 138 -16.38 -40.42 -11.27
N ASN A 139 -15.51 -40.92 -10.39
CA ASN A 139 -14.23 -41.55 -10.74
C ASN A 139 -14.45 -42.97 -11.31
N GLU A 140 -13.42 -43.55 -11.93
CA GLU A 140 -13.48 -44.85 -12.62
C GLU A 140 -14.24 -45.92 -11.82
N THR A 141 -15.16 -46.60 -12.50
CA THR A 141 -15.96 -47.70 -11.94
C THR A 141 -15.05 -48.89 -11.67
N THR A 142 -15.00 -49.34 -10.42
CA THR A 142 -14.32 -50.60 -10.08
C THR A 142 -15.33 -51.74 -10.18
N PRO A 143 -14.91 -52.98 -10.49
CA PRO A 143 -15.82 -54.13 -10.51
C PRO A 143 -16.52 -54.40 -9.16
N VAL A 144 -16.06 -53.76 -8.08
CA VAL A 144 -16.62 -53.83 -6.72
C VAL A 144 -17.66 -52.73 -6.45
N LYS A 145 -17.66 -51.63 -7.23
CA LYS A 145 -18.64 -50.53 -7.16
C LYS A 145 -19.03 -50.08 -8.58
N PRO A 146 -20.10 -50.65 -9.16
CA PRO A 146 -20.56 -50.32 -10.51
C PRO A 146 -21.07 -48.88 -10.64
N GLU A 147 -21.38 -48.22 -9.52
CA GLU A 147 -21.89 -46.84 -9.47
C GLU A 147 -20.77 -45.78 -9.53
N GLY A 148 -19.49 -46.16 -9.38
CA GLY A 148 -18.37 -45.21 -9.35
C GLY A 148 -18.27 -44.45 -8.02
N ILE A 149 -17.15 -43.75 -7.81
CA ILE A 149 -16.93 -42.96 -6.58
C ILE A 149 -17.11 -41.48 -6.94
N LEU A 150 -18.07 -40.79 -6.31
CA LEU A 150 -18.26 -39.36 -6.54
C LEU A 150 -16.98 -38.57 -6.25
N LEU A 151 -16.72 -37.53 -7.05
CA LEU A 151 -15.71 -36.52 -6.75
C LEU A 151 -16.01 -35.93 -5.36
N LYS A 152 -14.98 -35.86 -4.53
CA LYS A 152 -15.11 -35.21 -3.22
C LYS A 152 -15.27 -33.71 -3.43
N LYS A 153 -15.96 -33.00 -2.52
CA LYS A 153 -16.06 -31.53 -2.51
C LYS A 153 -14.73 -30.82 -2.78
N ARG A 154 -13.62 -31.35 -2.26
CA ARG A 154 -12.25 -30.82 -2.40
C ARG A 154 -11.60 -30.99 -3.78
N GLN A 155 -12.23 -31.75 -4.68
CA GLN A 155 -11.78 -31.98 -6.06
C GLN A 155 -12.55 -31.11 -7.05
N TYR A 156 -13.62 -30.44 -6.60
CA TYR A 156 -14.22 -29.35 -7.37
C TYR A 156 -13.47 -28.09 -7.02
N CYS A 157 -13.16 -27.28 -8.04
CA CYS A 157 -12.43 -26.04 -7.84
C CYS A 157 -11.16 -26.29 -7.02
N ASP A 158 -10.34 -27.27 -7.39
CA ASP A 158 -9.06 -27.54 -6.73
C ASP A 158 -7.88 -26.93 -7.50
N GLY A 159 -8.14 -26.40 -8.69
CA GLY A 159 -7.19 -25.76 -9.58
C GLY A 159 -6.63 -26.70 -10.64
N TYR A 160 -6.87 -28.00 -10.54
CA TYR A 160 -6.38 -29.02 -11.45
C TYR A 160 -7.55 -29.67 -12.18
N PRO A 161 -7.62 -29.57 -13.52
CA PRO A 161 -8.72 -30.18 -14.25
C PRO A 161 -8.74 -31.70 -14.04
N ALA A 162 -9.90 -32.26 -13.72
CA ALA A 162 -10.06 -33.70 -13.59
C ALA A 162 -9.66 -34.42 -14.89
N ASN A 163 -8.65 -35.29 -14.79
CA ASN A 163 -8.21 -36.15 -15.90
C ASN A 163 -9.26 -37.22 -16.20
N LYS A 164 -10.18 -36.91 -17.11
CA LYS A 164 -11.15 -37.88 -17.67
C LYS A 164 -10.90 -38.08 -19.16
N ARG A 165 -11.27 -39.27 -19.67
CA ARG A 165 -11.24 -39.49 -21.12
C ARG A 165 -12.13 -38.43 -21.79
N PRO A 166 -11.63 -37.70 -22.79
CA PRO A 166 -12.44 -36.72 -23.49
C PRO A 166 -13.53 -37.46 -24.28
N ASP A 167 -14.74 -37.49 -23.73
CA ASP A 167 -15.96 -37.88 -24.43
C ASP A 167 -16.80 -36.61 -24.68
N LEU A 168 -17.75 -36.66 -25.62
CA LEU A 168 -18.53 -35.51 -26.08
C LEU A 168 -19.35 -34.84 -24.96
N SER A 169 -19.61 -35.52 -23.84
CA SER A 169 -20.41 -34.97 -22.72
C SER A 169 -19.62 -34.50 -21.49
N CYS A 170 -18.31 -34.78 -21.37
CA CYS A 170 -17.46 -34.14 -20.35
C CYS A 170 -16.44 -33.24 -21.01
N LYS A 171 -16.65 -31.92 -20.87
CA LYS A 171 -15.65 -30.94 -21.27
C LYS A 171 -14.45 -31.02 -20.32
N GLU A 172 -13.24 -30.91 -20.86
CA GLU A 172 -12.02 -30.83 -20.05
C GLU A 172 -12.09 -29.64 -19.08
N GLY A 173 -11.75 -29.87 -17.80
CA GLY A 173 -11.82 -28.86 -16.74
C GLY A 173 -13.24 -28.42 -16.38
N PHE A 174 -14.26 -29.27 -16.55
CA PHE A 174 -15.64 -28.95 -16.17
C PHE A 174 -15.76 -28.63 -14.67
N ASP A 175 -14.93 -29.26 -13.84
CA ASP A 175 -14.81 -29.16 -12.39
C ASP A 175 -14.20 -27.84 -11.90
N GLU A 176 -13.60 -27.07 -12.81
CA GLU A 176 -12.88 -25.82 -12.53
C GLU A 176 -13.61 -24.58 -13.10
N LEU A 177 -14.89 -24.72 -13.47
CA LEU A 177 -15.68 -23.66 -14.06
C LEU A 177 -16.39 -22.80 -13.00
N ASN A 178 -16.12 -21.49 -13.02
CA ASN A 178 -16.84 -20.48 -12.23
C ASN A 178 -16.77 -20.71 -10.71
N CYS A 179 -15.58 -21.04 -10.25
CA CYS A 179 -15.25 -21.19 -8.85
C CYS A 179 -15.26 -19.80 -8.16
N PRO A 180 -16.06 -19.60 -7.09
CA PRO A 180 -16.00 -18.38 -6.32
C PRO A 180 -14.65 -18.27 -5.60
N HIS A 181 -14.15 -17.04 -5.43
CA HIS A 181 -12.85 -16.75 -4.78
C HIS A 181 -11.63 -17.35 -5.47
N ARG A 182 -11.71 -17.52 -6.80
CA ARG A 182 -10.61 -18.06 -7.60
C ARG A 182 -10.36 -17.25 -8.86
N PHE A 183 -9.08 -17.07 -9.18
CA PHE A 183 -8.62 -16.41 -10.38
C PHE A 183 -8.25 -17.41 -11.48
N THR A 184 -8.72 -17.18 -12.71
CA THR A 184 -8.48 -18.09 -13.85
C THR A 184 -7.23 -17.66 -14.63
N CYS A 185 -6.25 -18.56 -14.79
CA CYS A 185 -5.05 -18.28 -15.58
C CYS A 185 -5.40 -18.12 -17.08
N LYS A 186 -4.70 -17.24 -17.81
CA LYS A 186 -5.06 -16.92 -19.22
C LYS A 186 -4.73 -18.08 -20.17
N ASN A 187 -3.61 -18.76 -19.98
CA ASN A 187 -3.20 -19.91 -20.78
C ASN A 187 -3.50 -21.24 -20.07
N ARG A 188 -4.03 -22.20 -20.82
CA ARG A 188 -4.56 -23.48 -20.30
C ARG A 188 -3.61 -24.66 -20.50
N THR A 189 -2.35 -24.39 -20.80
CA THR A 189 -1.39 -25.43 -21.17
C THR A 189 -0.89 -26.16 -19.93
N GLN A 190 -1.64 -27.19 -19.51
CA GLN A 190 -1.21 -28.29 -18.62
C GLN A 190 -0.57 -27.90 -17.28
N GLY A 191 -1.40 -27.55 -16.31
CA GLY A 191 -0.98 -27.57 -14.91
C GLY A 191 -2.09 -27.13 -13.98
N ARG A 192 -2.38 -25.83 -13.99
CA ARG A 192 -3.36 -25.22 -13.09
C ARG A 192 -4.29 -24.29 -13.87
N LEU A 193 -5.62 -24.48 -13.75
CA LEU A 193 -6.63 -23.70 -14.46
C LEU A 193 -7.05 -22.45 -13.69
N ASN A 194 -7.13 -22.56 -12.36
CA ASN A 194 -7.41 -21.45 -11.46
C ASN A 194 -6.55 -21.53 -10.19
N ILE A 195 -6.32 -20.38 -9.58
CA ILE A 195 -5.61 -20.19 -8.31
C ILE A 195 -6.56 -19.55 -7.30
N ASP A 196 -6.22 -19.62 -6.02
CA ASP A 196 -6.95 -18.88 -4.99
C ASP A 196 -6.73 -17.36 -5.16
N ASP A 197 -7.71 -16.54 -4.81
CA ASP A 197 -7.59 -15.08 -4.88
C ASP A 197 -6.40 -14.56 -4.03
N ASP A 198 -6.06 -15.25 -2.93
CA ASP A 198 -4.92 -14.91 -2.07
C ASP A 198 -3.55 -15.09 -2.76
N GLN A 199 -3.51 -15.86 -3.85
CA GLN A 199 -2.31 -16.10 -4.66
C GLN A 199 -2.16 -15.08 -5.81
N VAL A 200 -3.14 -14.20 -6.00
CA VAL A 200 -3.09 -13.17 -7.04
C VAL A 200 -2.34 -11.96 -6.52
N CYS A 201 -1.35 -11.47 -7.27
CA CYS A 201 -0.50 -10.36 -6.84
C CYS A 201 0.18 -10.64 -5.49
N ASP A 202 0.60 -11.88 -5.25
CA ASP A 202 1.35 -12.32 -4.08
C ASP A 202 2.89 -12.15 -4.28
N GLY A 203 3.32 -11.87 -5.51
CA GLY A 203 4.72 -11.68 -5.93
C GLY A 203 5.42 -12.97 -6.35
N LYS A 204 4.70 -14.09 -6.42
CA LYS A 204 5.17 -15.38 -6.91
C LYS A 204 4.34 -15.80 -8.12
N LEU A 205 5.00 -16.52 -9.02
CA LEU A 205 4.40 -16.98 -10.25
C LEU A 205 3.72 -18.33 -9.98
N ASP A 206 2.42 -18.31 -9.66
CA ASP A 206 1.58 -19.47 -9.40
C ASP A 206 0.85 -19.96 -10.67
N CYS A 207 0.48 -19.06 -11.58
CA CYS A 207 0.07 -19.41 -12.93
C CYS A 207 1.30 -19.63 -13.82
N GLU A 208 1.35 -20.72 -14.61
CA GLU A 208 2.50 -21.03 -15.48
C GLU A 208 2.80 -19.95 -16.53
N ASP A 209 1.78 -19.16 -16.91
CA ASP A 209 1.90 -18.05 -17.85
C ASP A 209 2.22 -16.70 -17.19
N GLY A 210 2.27 -16.63 -15.85
CA GLY A 210 2.46 -15.39 -15.08
C GLY A 210 1.29 -14.42 -15.18
N SER A 211 0.09 -14.90 -15.52
CA SER A 211 -1.10 -14.05 -15.67
C SER A 211 -1.62 -13.48 -14.34
N ASP A 212 -1.29 -14.13 -13.23
CA ASP A 212 -1.52 -13.76 -11.84
C ASP A 212 -0.66 -12.57 -11.37
N GLU A 213 0.57 -12.45 -11.89
CA GLU A 213 1.53 -11.40 -11.55
C GLU A 213 1.80 -10.44 -12.71
N THR A 214 0.77 -10.16 -13.52
CA THR A 214 0.90 -9.20 -14.62
C THR A 214 0.78 -7.76 -14.11
N GLU A 215 1.65 -6.87 -14.60
CA GLU A 215 1.68 -5.45 -14.22
C GLU A 215 0.34 -4.73 -14.40
N SER A 216 -0.43 -5.08 -15.44
CA SER A 216 -1.77 -4.51 -15.66
C SER A 216 -2.80 -4.87 -14.60
N LEU A 217 -2.59 -5.96 -13.86
CA LEU A 217 -3.50 -6.45 -12.82
C LEU A 217 -3.08 -5.96 -11.43
N CYS A 218 -1.78 -5.96 -11.14
CA CYS A 218 -1.24 -5.74 -9.79
C CYS A 218 -0.60 -4.36 -9.57
N SER A 219 -0.71 -3.42 -10.51
CA SER A 219 -0.04 -2.11 -10.41
C SER A 219 -0.45 -1.27 -9.18
N GLU A 220 -1.63 -1.50 -8.62
CA GLU A 220 -2.11 -0.78 -7.43
C GLU A 220 -1.52 -1.33 -6.11
N THR A 221 -1.20 -2.62 -6.07
CA THR A 221 -0.77 -3.31 -4.83
C THR A 221 0.71 -3.65 -4.82
N ARG A 222 1.34 -3.77 -6.00
CA ARG A 222 2.71 -4.23 -6.20
C ARG A 222 3.52 -3.27 -7.06
N PHE A 223 4.79 -3.13 -6.73
CA PHE A 223 5.81 -2.44 -7.51
C PHE A 223 6.75 -3.45 -8.16
N TYR A 224 7.01 -3.29 -9.45
CA TYR A 224 7.86 -4.22 -10.21
C TYR A 224 9.31 -3.72 -10.23
N CYS A 225 10.23 -4.54 -9.72
CA CYS A 225 11.65 -4.21 -9.75
C CYS A 225 12.16 -4.13 -11.20
N LEU A 226 13.04 -3.18 -11.53
CA LEU A 226 13.53 -3.01 -12.91
C LEU A 226 14.25 -4.27 -13.45
N ASN A 227 15.04 -4.93 -12.60
CA ASN A 227 15.72 -6.19 -12.91
C ASN A 227 14.87 -7.45 -12.69
N LYS A 228 13.60 -7.30 -12.26
CA LYS A 228 12.66 -8.38 -11.95
C LYS A 228 13.20 -9.42 -10.96
N ARG A 229 14.03 -8.96 -10.01
CA ARG A 229 14.60 -9.78 -8.94
C ARG A 229 14.49 -9.04 -7.59
N PRO A 230 13.59 -9.47 -6.68
CA PRO A 230 12.42 -10.32 -6.93
C PRO A 230 11.48 -9.73 -7.99
N LEU A 231 10.49 -10.50 -8.48
CA LEU A 231 9.59 -10.08 -9.56
C LEU A 231 8.91 -8.74 -9.26
N SER A 232 8.38 -8.62 -8.05
CA SER A 232 7.73 -7.44 -7.51
C SER A 232 7.86 -7.39 -5.99
N VAL A 233 7.68 -6.20 -5.43
CA VAL A 233 7.60 -5.95 -3.99
C VAL A 233 6.25 -5.29 -3.66
N PRO A 234 5.73 -5.43 -2.44
CA PRO A 234 4.56 -4.69 -1.98
C PRO A 234 4.74 -3.18 -2.12
N MET A 235 3.66 -2.45 -2.43
CA MET A 235 3.69 -0.98 -2.45
C MET A 235 4.06 -0.35 -1.10
N SER A 236 3.87 -1.05 0.02
CA SER A 236 4.33 -0.60 1.34
C SER A 236 5.84 -0.52 1.47
N ASP A 237 6.55 -1.25 0.62
CA ASP A 237 7.99 -1.42 0.70
C ASP A 237 8.74 -0.47 -0.24
N VAL A 238 7.99 0.27 -1.07
CA VAL A 238 8.54 1.31 -1.95
C VAL A 238 8.92 2.53 -1.13
N GLU A 239 10.14 3.04 -1.33
CA GLU A 239 10.72 4.17 -0.60
C GLU A 239 10.71 4.01 0.94
N ASN A 240 10.76 2.77 1.44
CA ASN A 240 10.84 2.48 2.88
C ASN A 240 12.30 2.58 3.41
N GLY A 241 13.24 2.88 2.51
CA GLY A 241 14.70 2.97 2.66
C GLY A 241 15.42 1.62 2.79
N ILE A 242 14.72 0.50 2.61
CA ILE A 242 15.23 -0.86 2.68
C ILE A 242 15.34 -1.38 1.26
N LYS A 243 16.52 -1.92 0.94
CA LYS A 243 16.74 -2.54 -0.35
C LYS A 243 16.06 -3.92 -0.38
N ASP A 244 14.86 -3.98 -0.91
CA ASP A 244 14.09 -5.21 -1.16
C ASP A 244 14.26 -5.68 -2.62
N CYS A 245 14.39 -4.76 -3.57
CA CYS A 245 14.82 -5.06 -4.94
C CYS A 245 16.34 -5.25 -5.05
N GLU A 246 16.82 -6.25 -5.81
CA GLU A 246 18.27 -6.49 -6.02
C GLU A 246 18.97 -5.29 -6.67
N ASP A 247 18.25 -4.50 -7.45
CA ASP A 247 18.72 -3.29 -8.12
C ASP A 247 18.41 -1.99 -7.38
N ASN A 248 17.76 -2.06 -6.20
CA ASN A 248 17.42 -0.91 -5.37
C ASN A 248 16.43 0.08 -6.06
N SER A 249 15.61 -0.44 -7.00
CA SER A 249 14.61 0.33 -7.76
C SER A 249 13.35 0.69 -6.97
N ASP A 250 13.03 -0.09 -5.94
CA ASP A 250 12.03 0.16 -4.91
C ASP A 250 12.31 1.45 -4.11
N GLU A 251 13.58 1.73 -3.86
CA GLU A 251 14.00 2.93 -3.12
C GLU A 251 14.18 4.17 -3.99
N CYS A 252 14.38 3.94 -5.28
CA CYS A 252 14.63 4.99 -6.25
C CYS A 252 13.74 4.83 -7.49
N PRO A 253 12.40 4.89 -7.32
CA PRO A 253 11.50 4.72 -8.46
C PRO A 253 11.65 5.88 -9.44
N THR A 254 11.51 5.58 -10.73
CA THR A 254 11.70 6.55 -11.81
C THR A 254 10.69 7.72 -11.77
N PHE A 255 9.56 7.53 -11.09
CA PHE A 255 8.47 8.52 -10.93
C PHE A 255 8.50 9.29 -9.60
N THR A 256 9.60 9.23 -8.85
CA THR A 256 9.69 9.88 -7.53
C THR A 256 9.52 11.40 -7.62
N GLU A 257 8.49 11.95 -6.97
CA GLU A 257 8.27 13.40 -6.82
C GLU A 257 9.05 14.03 -5.64
N LYS A 258 9.89 13.27 -4.92
CA LYS A 258 10.81 13.82 -3.89
C LYS A 258 11.90 14.67 -4.55
N ALA A 259 11.52 15.85 -5.05
CA ALA A 259 12.42 16.90 -5.50
C ALA A 259 12.47 17.99 -4.42
N GLY A 260 13.63 18.13 -3.78
CA GLY A 260 13.92 19.32 -3.01
C GLY A 260 14.14 20.52 -3.94
N PHE A 261 14.11 21.75 -3.39
CA PHE A 261 14.34 22.97 -4.17
C PHE A 261 15.73 23.00 -4.88
N VAL A 262 16.73 22.32 -4.32
CA VAL A 262 18.11 22.31 -4.85
C VAL A 262 18.53 20.94 -5.40
N SER A 263 18.12 19.85 -4.75
CA SER A 263 18.45 18.47 -5.14
C SER A 263 17.23 17.79 -5.72
N SER A 264 17.42 17.04 -6.80
CA SER A 264 16.40 16.14 -7.36
C SER A 264 16.63 14.72 -6.83
N ALA A 265 15.65 13.82 -7.02
CA ALA A 265 15.82 12.40 -6.77
C ALA A 265 16.99 11.83 -7.58
N GLN A 266 17.17 12.27 -8.82
CA GLN A 266 18.17 11.71 -9.73
C GLN A 266 19.53 12.41 -9.68
N ASP A 267 19.57 13.67 -9.23
CA ASP A 267 20.78 14.51 -9.26
C ASP A 267 20.97 15.27 -7.94
N LEU A 268 22.22 15.34 -7.46
CA LEU A 268 22.64 16.12 -6.29
C LEU A 268 22.24 17.61 -6.42
N VAL A 269 22.26 18.13 -7.65
CA VAL A 269 21.79 19.47 -8.01
C VAL A 269 20.85 19.31 -9.21
N GLY A 270 19.55 19.43 -8.98
CA GLY A 270 18.52 19.01 -9.93
C GLY A 270 18.37 19.88 -11.18
N GLY A 271 18.74 21.16 -11.09
CA GLY A 271 18.60 22.10 -12.21
C GLY A 271 19.85 22.18 -13.08
N ASP A 272 19.72 21.92 -14.38
CA ASP A 272 20.81 22.09 -15.35
C ASP A 272 21.40 23.50 -15.32
N PHE A 273 20.54 24.50 -15.21
CA PHE A 273 20.94 25.91 -15.06
C PHE A 273 21.79 26.12 -13.80
N LEU A 274 21.35 25.58 -12.65
CA LEU A 274 22.06 25.72 -11.38
C LEU A 274 23.41 25.00 -11.43
N ARG A 275 23.46 23.82 -12.04
CA ARG A 275 24.71 23.05 -12.24
C ARG A 275 25.73 23.83 -13.08
N ALA A 276 25.29 24.44 -14.19
CA ALA A 276 26.16 25.29 -15.00
C ALA A 276 26.67 26.51 -14.21
N TRP A 277 25.78 27.16 -13.46
CA TRP A 277 26.14 28.31 -12.62
C TRP A 277 27.12 27.98 -11.50
N LEU A 278 26.98 26.82 -10.85
CA LEU A 278 27.93 26.38 -9.81
C LEU A 278 29.34 26.19 -10.37
N TRP A 279 29.48 25.61 -11.56
CA TRP A 279 30.77 25.50 -12.25
C TRP A 279 31.36 26.88 -12.59
N ILE A 280 30.55 27.78 -13.15
CA ILE A 280 30.99 29.14 -13.49
C ILE A 280 31.45 29.89 -12.25
N LEU A 281 30.66 29.91 -11.18
CA LEU A 281 30.99 30.58 -9.91
C LEU A 281 32.20 29.93 -9.23
N GLY A 282 32.31 28.60 -9.26
CA GLY A 282 33.44 27.87 -8.69
C GLY A 282 34.77 28.21 -9.39
N ILE A 283 34.82 28.14 -10.72
CA ILE A 283 36.03 28.44 -11.50
C ILE A 283 36.36 29.94 -11.40
N PHE A 284 35.36 30.81 -11.58
CA PHE A 284 35.56 32.26 -11.51
C PHE A 284 36.09 32.69 -10.14
N SER A 285 35.48 32.20 -9.05
CA SER A 285 35.95 32.51 -7.69
C SER A 285 37.36 31.99 -7.44
N LEU A 286 37.70 30.78 -7.92
CA LEU A 286 39.03 30.22 -7.75
C LEU A 286 40.10 31.10 -8.43
N VAL A 287 39.88 31.46 -9.69
CA VAL A 287 40.82 32.28 -10.47
C VAL A 287 40.93 33.69 -9.88
N ALA A 288 39.80 34.33 -9.56
CA ALA A 288 39.79 35.68 -8.99
C ALA A 288 40.55 35.71 -7.65
N ASN A 289 40.27 34.77 -6.73
CA ASN A 289 40.94 34.72 -5.44
C ASN A 289 42.41 34.35 -5.57
N PHE A 290 42.81 33.52 -6.53
CA PHE A 290 44.22 33.21 -6.77
C PHE A 290 45.01 34.42 -7.29
N ILE A 291 44.41 35.24 -8.16
CA ILE A 291 45.01 36.50 -8.63
C ILE A 291 45.16 37.48 -7.45
N VAL A 292 44.12 37.63 -6.62
CA VAL A 292 44.18 38.50 -5.42
C VAL A 292 45.24 37.99 -4.44
N PHE A 293 45.33 36.68 -4.22
CA PHE A 293 46.37 36.07 -3.41
C PHE A 293 47.77 36.39 -3.95
N GLY A 294 48.04 36.17 -5.24
CA GLY A 294 49.34 36.43 -5.85
C GLY A 294 49.73 37.92 -5.80
N THR A 295 48.79 38.81 -6.12
CA THR A 295 49.03 40.26 -6.10
C THR A 295 49.27 40.79 -4.69
N THR A 296 48.52 40.32 -3.69
CA THR A 296 48.73 40.69 -2.29
C THR A 296 50.04 40.15 -1.71
N VAL A 297 50.44 38.92 -2.06
CA VAL A 297 51.76 38.37 -1.70
C VAL A 297 52.90 39.20 -2.26
N TYR A 298 52.81 39.60 -3.53
CA TYR A 298 53.80 40.47 -4.15
C TYR A 298 53.90 41.84 -3.45
N GLN A 299 52.75 42.46 -3.13
CA GLN A 299 52.71 43.73 -2.41
C GLN A 299 53.26 43.64 -0.99
N LEU A 300 52.94 42.57 -0.24
CA LEU A 300 53.44 42.37 1.13
C LEU A 300 54.96 42.14 1.19
N LYS A 301 55.55 41.60 0.11
CA LYS A 301 57.01 41.42 -0.02
C LYS A 301 57.74 42.74 -0.35
N SER A 302 57.03 43.74 -0.86
CA SER A 302 57.62 45.06 -1.13
C SER A 302 58.00 45.76 0.17
N TRP A 303 59.28 46.15 0.27
CA TRP A 303 59.87 46.73 1.48
C TRP A 303 59.43 48.17 1.78
N HIS A 304 58.71 48.83 0.87
CA HIS A 304 58.36 50.26 0.98
C HIS A 304 56.85 50.51 1.21
N LEU A 305 56.12 49.53 1.75
CA LEU A 305 54.70 49.69 2.04
C LEU A 305 54.48 50.46 3.34
N GLU A 306 53.66 51.52 3.27
CA GLU A 306 53.17 52.24 4.45
C GLU A 306 52.50 51.26 5.45
N PRO A 307 52.66 51.43 6.77
CA PRO A 307 52.13 50.51 7.78
C PRO A 307 50.62 50.26 7.65
N LEU A 308 49.87 51.31 7.29
CA LEU A 308 48.43 51.25 7.08
C LEU A 308 48.07 50.42 5.83
N LYS A 309 48.77 50.64 4.70
CA LYS A 309 48.61 49.85 3.47
C LYS A 309 48.95 48.39 3.72
N LYS A 310 50.02 48.12 4.49
CA LYS A 310 50.41 46.76 4.90
C LYS A 310 49.31 46.04 5.68
N ALA A 311 48.63 46.72 6.60
CA ALA A 311 47.51 46.15 7.34
C ALA A 311 46.33 45.79 6.42
N PHE A 312 45.93 46.69 5.52
CA PHE A 312 44.82 46.42 4.59
C PHE A 312 45.15 45.32 3.58
N THR A 313 46.36 45.31 3.00
CA THR A 313 46.80 44.24 2.12
C THR A 313 46.83 42.90 2.85
N PHE A 314 47.20 42.87 4.14
CA PHE A 314 47.14 41.65 4.95
C PHE A 314 45.71 41.15 5.18
N PHE A 315 44.74 42.03 5.40
CA PHE A 315 43.33 41.62 5.49
C PHE A 315 42.81 41.07 4.16
N ILE A 316 43.11 41.72 3.03
CA ILE A 316 42.70 41.26 1.69
C ILE A 316 43.33 39.89 1.40
N PHE A 317 44.60 39.69 1.77
CA PHE A 317 45.27 38.40 1.68
C PHE A 317 44.51 37.30 2.44
N ASN A 318 44.12 37.55 3.69
CA ASN A 318 43.39 36.55 4.49
C ASN A 318 41.97 36.29 3.96
N ILE A 319 41.29 37.31 3.43
CA ILE A 319 39.98 37.12 2.76
C ILE A 319 40.15 36.24 1.53
N ALA A 320 41.15 36.49 0.69
CA ALA A 320 41.42 35.65 -0.48
C ALA A 320 41.73 34.20 -0.09
N VAL A 321 42.52 33.97 0.98
CA VAL A 321 42.78 32.61 1.50
C VAL A 321 41.51 31.94 2.02
N SER A 322 40.67 32.68 2.73
CA SER A 322 39.37 32.19 3.21
C SER A 322 38.45 31.81 2.06
N ASP A 323 38.32 32.66 1.05
CA ASP A 323 37.44 32.42 -0.11
C ASP A 323 37.95 31.30 -1.03
N LEU A 324 39.25 31.01 -1.05
CA LEU A 324 39.80 29.81 -1.72
C LEU A 324 39.21 28.51 -1.15
N PHE A 325 38.92 28.44 0.16
CA PHE A 325 38.23 27.28 0.74
C PHE A 325 36.80 27.14 0.20
N MET A 326 36.08 28.25 0.00
CA MET A 326 34.76 28.23 -0.63
C MET A 326 34.85 27.81 -2.10
N SER A 327 35.88 28.24 -2.82
CA SER A 327 36.11 27.79 -4.20
C SER A 327 36.33 26.26 -4.27
N VAL A 328 37.12 25.69 -3.35
CA VAL A 328 37.29 24.23 -3.24
C VAL A 328 35.98 23.54 -2.92
N TYR A 329 35.16 24.10 -2.01
CA TYR A 329 33.83 23.59 -1.70
C TYR A 329 32.91 23.55 -2.93
N LEU A 330 32.75 24.67 -3.63
CA LEU A 330 31.87 24.77 -4.81
C LEU A 330 32.30 23.83 -5.93
N LEU A 331 33.60 23.75 -6.20
CA LEU A 331 34.13 22.81 -7.19
C LEU A 331 33.95 21.36 -6.74
N GLY A 332 34.14 21.05 -5.46
CA GLY A 332 33.91 19.71 -4.90
C GLY A 332 32.47 19.24 -5.08
N ILE A 333 31.49 20.09 -4.75
CA ILE A 333 30.06 19.80 -4.98
C ILE A 333 29.76 19.66 -6.48
N SER A 334 30.34 20.51 -7.32
CA SER A 334 30.14 20.46 -8.78
C SER A 334 30.69 19.16 -9.40
N ILE A 335 31.87 18.71 -8.97
CA ILE A 335 32.47 17.43 -9.40
C ILE A 335 31.57 16.26 -8.97
N LYS A 336 31.12 16.26 -7.71
CA LYS A 336 30.23 15.21 -7.19
C LYS A 336 28.85 15.23 -7.84
N GLY A 337 28.35 16.40 -8.20
CA GLY A 337 27.11 16.56 -8.94
C GLY A 337 27.15 15.95 -10.34
N VAL A 338 28.28 16.04 -11.04
CA VAL A 338 28.46 15.34 -12.33
C VAL A 338 28.64 13.83 -12.12
N GLN A 339 29.41 13.43 -11.12
CA GLN A 339 29.67 12.01 -10.84
C GLN A 339 28.39 11.23 -10.51
N TYR A 340 27.48 11.82 -9.74
CA TYR A 340 26.23 11.18 -9.33
C TYR A 340 25.05 11.56 -10.22
N SER A 341 25.27 12.15 -11.39
CA SER A 341 24.18 12.57 -12.25
C SER A 341 23.37 11.38 -12.75
N GLY A 342 22.05 11.46 -12.63
CA GLY A 342 21.11 10.39 -12.96
C GLY A 342 21.11 9.18 -12.00
N ARG A 343 21.96 9.18 -10.96
CA ARG A 343 22.12 8.06 -10.00
C ARG A 343 22.28 8.53 -8.56
N TYR A 344 21.91 9.77 -8.26
CA TYR A 344 22.13 10.35 -6.94
C TYR A 344 21.37 9.61 -5.84
N CYS A 345 20.13 9.21 -6.09
CA CYS A 345 19.32 8.44 -5.13
C CYS A 345 20.03 7.18 -4.61
N TYR A 346 20.85 6.49 -5.42
CA TYR A 346 21.57 5.30 -4.97
C TYR A 346 22.79 5.61 -4.08
N HIS A 347 23.32 6.83 -4.18
CA HIS A 347 24.55 7.26 -3.50
C HIS A 347 24.31 8.35 -2.46
N ASP A 348 23.06 8.75 -2.22
CA ASP A 348 22.71 9.88 -1.38
C ASP A 348 23.09 9.65 0.10
N VAL A 349 22.88 8.44 0.62
CA VAL A 349 23.23 8.02 1.98
C VAL A 349 24.74 7.89 2.09
N GLU A 350 25.37 7.17 1.15
CA GLU A 350 26.83 7.00 1.13
C GLU A 350 27.54 8.35 1.07
N TRP A 351 27.05 9.27 0.24
CA TRP A 351 27.60 10.62 0.11
C TRP A 351 27.43 11.44 1.39
N ARG A 352 26.22 11.52 1.95
CA ARG A 352 25.92 12.35 3.14
C ARG A 352 26.64 11.84 4.40
N CYS A 353 26.88 10.54 4.50
CA CYS A 353 27.65 9.94 5.59
C CYS A 353 29.17 9.92 5.33
N SER A 354 29.62 10.30 4.12
CA SER A 354 31.05 10.25 3.78
C SER A 354 31.85 11.33 4.50
N VAL A 355 33.09 10.98 4.85
CA VAL A 355 34.09 11.93 5.38
C VAL A 355 34.36 13.06 4.38
N ALA A 356 34.27 12.79 3.07
CA ALA A 356 34.45 13.79 2.03
C ALA A 356 33.39 14.90 2.09
N CYS A 357 32.11 14.53 2.25
CA CYS A 357 31.03 15.50 2.43
C CYS A 357 31.24 16.34 3.69
N SER A 358 31.65 15.72 4.80
CA SER A 358 31.89 16.43 6.06
C SER A 358 33.07 17.41 5.97
N ILE A 359 34.17 17.05 5.31
CA ILE A 359 35.33 17.94 5.08
C ILE A 359 34.93 19.13 4.19
N LEU A 360 34.19 18.89 3.11
CA LEU A 360 33.70 19.97 2.24
C LEU A 360 32.78 20.92 3.00
N GLY A 361 31.90 20.38 3.86
CA GLY A 361 31.08 21.17 4.78
C GLY A 361 31.92 22.04 5.72
N ALA A 362 32.99 21.50 6.30
CA ALA A 362 33.91 22.26 7.14
C ALA A 362 34.59 23.40 6.37
N PHE A 363 35.04 23.19 5.13
CA PHE A 363 35.62 24.26 4.30
C PHE A 363 34.63 25.40 4.03
N SER A 364 33.36 25.09 3.78
CA SER A 364 32.30 26.10 3.62
C SER A 364 32.08 26.93 4.89
N ILE A 365 32.09 26.28 6.06
CA ILE A 365 31.92 26.96 7.36
C ILE A 365 33.15 27.82 7.68
N ILE A 366 34.38 27.30 7.52
CA ILE A 366 35.61 28.08 7.73
C ILE A 366 35.57 29.33 6.85
N SER A 367 35.29 29.16 5.56
CA SER A 367 35.31 30.26 4.62
C SER A 367 34.27 31.34 4.95
N SER A 368 33.00 30.94 5.11
CA SER A 368 31.92 31.90 5.37
C SER A 368 32.09 32.65 6.70
N THR A 369 32.53 31.97 7.76
CA THR A 369 32.75 32.58 9.08
C THR A 369 33.96 33.50 9.10
N VAL A 370 35.11 33.05 8.59
CA VAL A 370 36.35 33.84 8.58
C VAL A 370 36.19 35.05 7.66
N SER A 371 35.65 34.89 6.45
CA SER A 371 35.45 36.01 5.52
C SER A 371 34.51 37.08 6.09
N ALA A 372 33.38 36.70 6.72
CA ALA A 372 32.47 37.66 7.33
C ALA A 372 33.11 38.44 8.49
N LEU A 373 33.85 37.76 9.38
CA LEU A 373 34.54 38.40 10.49
C LEU A 373 35.72 39.27 10.03
N LEU A 374 36.44 38.87 8.97
CA LEU A 374 37.50 39.68 8.37
C LEU A 374 36.96 40.92 7.68
N LEU A 375 35.81 40.84 7.01
CA LEU A 375 35.14 42.02 6.43
C LEU A 375 34.71 43.00 7.52
N ALA A 376 34.15 42.50 8.63
CA ALA A 376 33.82 43.32 9.79
C ALA A 376 35.08 43.95 10.44
N LEU A 377 36.15 43.18 10.58
CA LEU A 377 37.44 43.67 11.08
C LEU A 377 38.02 44.74 10.15
N MET A 378 37.98 44.54 8.83
CA MET A 378 38.45 45.52 7.86
C MET A 378 37.62 46.81 7.95
N ALA A 379 36.30 46.70 8.07
CA ALA A 379 35.41 47.85 8.20
C ALA A 379 35.66 48.64 9.49
N THR A 380 35.81 47.95 10.63
CA THR A 380 36.14 48.60 11.91
C THR A 380 37.51 49.27 11.86
N PHE A 381 38.51 48.62 11.26
CA PHE A 381 39.84 49.20 11.09
C PHE A 381 39.83 50.45 10.20
N ARG A 382 39.04 50.45 9.11
CA ARG A 382 38.80 51.63 8.27
C ARG A 382 38.16 52.77 9.07
N LEU A 383 37.13 52.48 9.87
CA LEU A 383 36.46 53.48 10.69
C LEU A 383 37.43 54.15 11.68
N VAL A 384 38.26 53.35 12.37
CA VAL A 384 39.26 53.88 13.30
C VAL A 384 40.34 54.70 12.58
N SER A 385 40.71 54.34 11.35
CA SER A 385 41.65 55.12 10.53
C SER A 385 41.12 56.49 10.12
N VAL A 386 39.80 56.61 9.90
CA VAL A 386 39.15 57.89 9.61
C VAL A 386 39.05 58.75 10.87
N TYR A 387 38.68 58.15 12.01
CA TYR A 387 38.52 58.89 13.26
C TYR A 387 39.85 59.32 13.89
N ASN A 388 40.89 58.48 13.81
CA ASN A 388 42.20 58.70 14.43
C ASN A 388 43.37 58.55 13.43
N PRO A 389 43.54 59.48 12.46
CA PRO A 389 44.50 59.33 11.37
C PRO A 389 45.97 59.32 11.85
N ILE A 390 46.33 60.16 12.82
CA ILE A 390 47.72 60.29 13.31
C ILE A 390 48.17 59.02 14.05
N LYS A 391 47.31 58.46 14.90
CA LYS A 391 47.61 57.22 15.65
C LYS A 391 47.70 56.02 14.72
N MET A 392 46.91 56.00 13.64
CA MET A 392 46.91 54.92 12.65
C MET A 392 48.09 54.97 11.67
N GLY A 393 48.77 56.11 11.54
CA GLY A 393 49.98 56.25 10.72
C GLY A 393 51.18 55.41 11.20
N SER A 394 51.21 55.00 12.48
CA SER A 394 52.29 54.20 13.09
C SER A 394 51.78 52.89 13.73
N VAL A 395 50.75 52.28 13.13
CA VAL A 395 50.21 51.00 13.59
C VAL A 395 51.28 49.91 13.68
N LYS A 396 51.31 49.23 14.83
CA LYS A 396 52.13 48.05 15.04
C LYS A 396 51.51 46.83 14.36
N THR A 397 52.35 45.95 13.81
CA THR A 397 51.91 44.70 13.16
C THR A 397 51.07 43.81 14.07
N THR A 398 51.40 43.76 15.36
CA THR A 398 50.65 42.99 16.36
C THR A 398 49.19 43.40 16.46
N THR A 399 48.86 44.68 16.26
CA THR A 399 47.51 45.22 16.42
C THR A 399 46.53 44.64 15.41
N PHE A 400 46.96 44.38 14.18
CA PHE A 400 46.10 43.81 13.13
C PHE A 400 46.26 42.30 12.95
N VAL A 401 47.41 41.71 13.33
CA VAL A 401 47.63 40.26 13.23
C VAL A 401 46.88 39.49 14.33
N MET A 402 46.88 39.97 15.57
CA MET A 402 46.26 39.27 16.70
C MET A 402 44.75 39.00 16.49
N PRO A 403 43.93 39.98 16.06
CA PRO A 403 42.52 39.73 15.78
C PRO A 403 42.31 38.72 14.64
N VAL A 404 43.15 38.75 13.60
CA VAL A 404 43.07 37.80 12.47
C VAL A 404 43.36 36.37 12.94
N VAL A 405 44.39 36.18 13.76
CA VAL A 405 44.70 34.85 14.35
C VAL A 405 43.53 34.35 15.20
N PHE A 406 42.93 35.23 16.02
CA PHE A 406 41.75 34.88 16.80
C PHE A 406 40.56 34.47 15.91
N ILE A 407 40.30 35.21 14.82
CA ILE A 407 39.25 34.87 13.85
C ILE A 407 39.50 33.50 13.21
N TRP A 408 40.74 33.21 12.81
CA TRP A 408 41.09 31.90 12.25
C TRP A 408 40.89 30.77 13.26
N ILE A 409 41.32 30.94 14.51
CA ILE A 409 41.10 29.96 15.57
C ILE A 409 39.60 29.74 15.78
N LEU A 410 38.81 30.81 15.85
CA LEU A 410 37.35 30.73 16.01
C LEU A 410 36.70 29.99 14.83
N GLY A 411 37.06 30.33 13.59
CA GLY A 411 36.53 29.68 12.39
C GLY A 411 36.87 28.19 12.33
N LEU A 412 38.12 27.82 12.67
CA LEU A 412 38.55 26.42 12.74
C LEU A 412 37.79 25.66 13.83
N VAL A 413 37.64 26.24 15.02
CA VAL A 413 36.86 25.61 16.11
C VAL A 413 35.42 25.39 15.66
N LEU A 414 34.75 26.42 15.12
CA LEU A 414 33.35 26.30 14.70
C LEU A 414 33.15 25.26 13.59
N ALA A 415 34.08 25.14 12.65
CA ALA A 415 33.97 24.20 11.54
C ALA A 415 34.31 22.75 11.89
N PHE A 416 35.28 22.52 12.79
CA PHE A 416 35.71 21.18 13.17
C PHE A 416 35.00 20.63 14.41
N LEU A 417 34.38 21.47 15.23
CA LEU A 417 33.61 21.03 16.40
C LEU A 417 32.52 19.99 16.06
N PRO A 418 31.76 20.10 14.94
CA PRO A 418 30.78 19.08 14.55
C PRO A 418 31.39 17.74 14.12
N LEU A 419 32.67 17.70 13.74
CA LEU A 419 33.38 16.50 13.29
C LEU A 419 33.94 15.67 14.46
N VAL A 420 34.02 16.25 15.66
CA VAL A 420 34.52 15.53 16.84
C VAL A 420 33.46 14.52 17.27
N PRO A 421 33.80 13.22 17.40
CA PRO A 421 32.89 12.19 17.88
C PRO A 421 32.64 12.39 19.38
N LEU A 422 31.74 13.29 19.72
CA LEU A 422 31.28 13.50 21.09
C LEU A 422 30.22 12.44 21.42
N ASN A 423 30.37 11.75 22.54
CA ASN A 423 29.42 10.74 23.02
C ASN A 423 27.98 11.24 23.14
N SER A 424 27.77 12.56 23.23
CA SER A 424 26.44 13.17 23.33
C SER A 424 25.71 13.32 21.99
N GLY A 425 26.39 13.10 20.85
CA GLY A 425 25.83 13.28 19.50
C GLY A 425 25.18 14.66 19.31
N TYR A 426 25.68 15.71 19.97
CA TYR A 426 25.00 17.02 20.06
C TYR A 426 24.70 17.63 18.68
N PHE A 427 25.61 17.48 17.72
CA PHE A 427 25.50 18.01 16.36
C PHE A 427 24.77 17.08 15.39
N VAL A 428 24.23 15.96 15.87
CA VAL A 428 23.44 15.02 15.07
C VAL A 428 21.96 15.38 15.24
N ASN A 429 21.34 15.92 14.18
CA ASN A 429 19.92 16.28 14.20
C ASN A 429 19.01 15.06 14.00
N SER A 430 19.44 14.13 13.17
CA SER A 430 18.72 12.92 12.84
C SER A 430 19.69 11.74 12.78
N VAL A 431 19.20 10.59 13.19
CA VAL A 431 19.92 9.32 13.09
C VAL A 431 19.22 8.49 12.04
N TRP A 432 20.01 7.99 11.10
CA TRP A 432 19.52 7.04 10.12
C TRP A 432 19.56 5.64 10.72
N LEU A 433 18.39 5.01 10.87
CA LEU A 433 18.22 3.67 11.41
C LEU A 433 17.64 2.78 10.31
N ARG A 434 18.46 1.85 9.82
CA ARG A 434 17.98 0.75 8.99
C ARG A 434 17.12 -0.15 9.88
N ASN A 435 15.80 -0.04 9.79
CA ASN A 435 14.90 -0.83 10.60
C ASN A 435 13.67 -1.27 9.80
N TYR A 436 13.36 -2.57 9.85
CA TYR A 436 12.17 -3.17 9.24
C TYR A 436 10.85 -2.70 9.86
N PHE A 437 10.87 -2.18 11.09
CA PHE A 437 9.64 -1.86 11.83
C PHE A 437 9.08 -0.46 11.54
N PHE A 438 9.86 0.45 10.94
CA PHE A 438 9.43 1.84 10.74
C PHE A 438 9.63 2.27 9.28
N PRO A 439 8.59 2.79 8.60
CA PRO A 439 8.71 3.29 7.23
C PRO A 439 9.52 4.58 7.13
N LYS A 440 9.79 5.25 8.26
CA LYS A 440 10.70 6.41 8.33
C LYS A 440 12.04 5.97 8.89
N GLN A 441 13.06 6.01 8.04
CA GLN A 441 14.44 5.65 8.41
C GLN A 441 15.24 6.81 9.00
N GLU A 442 14.79 8.04 8.77
CA GLU A 442 15.34 9.21 9.42
C GLU A 442 14.50 9.51 10.66
N ILE A 443 15.05 9.21 11.84
CA ILE A 443 14.42 9.52 13.13
C ILE A 443 15.15 10.72 13.70
N THR A 444 14.40 11.74 14.11
CA THR A 444 15.01 12.89 14.78
C THR A 444 15.63 12.43 16.10
N LYS A 445 16.72 13.08 16.52
CA LYS A 445 17.36 12.74 17.80
C LYS A 445 16.39 12.77 18.99
N LEU A 446 15.40 13.67 18.96
CA LEU A 446 14.37 13.80 19.98
C LEU A 446 13.47 12.55 20.05
N GLU A 447 13.00 12.07 18.89
CA GLU A 447 12.21 10.85 18.78
C GLU A 447 13.01 9.62 19.18
N LEU A 448 14.30 9.56 18.80
CA LEU A 448 15.21 8.48 19.19
C LEU A 448 15.38 8.41 20.71
N LEU A 449 15.62 9.55 21.38
CA LEU A 449 15.70 9.62 22.84
C LEU A 449 14.38 9.17 23.50
N GLY A 450 13.24 9.57 22.92
CA GLY A 450 11.93 9.11 23.37
C GLY A 450 11.67 7.61 23.17
N LEU A 451 12.28 7.00 22.15
CA LEU A 451 12.28 5.55 21.92
C LEU A 451 13.17 4.83 22.94
N VAL A 452 14.42 5.26 23.11
CA VAL A 452 15.38 4.70 24.07
C VAL A 452 14.83 4.75 25.49
N HIS A 453 14.15 5.84 25.88
CA HIS A 453 13.54 5.94 27.20
C HIS A 453 12.32 5.01 27.39
N ARG A 454 11.68 4.58 26.30
CA ARG A 454 10.56 3.64 26.33
C ARG A 454 10.99 2.18 26.29
N VAL A 455 12.16 1.84 25.74
CA VAL A 455 12.66 0.45 25.66
C VAL A 455 12.71 -0.27 27.03
N PRO A 456 13.20 0.35 28.13
CA PRO A 456 13.20 -0.30 29.45
C PRO A 456 11.79 -0.63 29.96
N LEU A 457 10.81 0.23 29.68
CA LEU A 457 9.41 0.02 30.10
C LEU A 457 8.77 -1.17 29.36
N PHE A 458 9.10 -1.35 28.08
CA PHE A 458 8.65 -2.51 27.31
C PHE A 458 9.36 -3.80 27.72
N MET A 459 10.66 -3.77 28.03
CA MET A 459 11.39 -4.94 28.54
C MET A 459 10.92 -5.38 29.93
N SER A 460 10.51 -4.44 30.79
CA SER A 460 9.94 -4.78 32.10
C SER A 460 8.56 -5.43 32.04
N ASN A 461 7.76 -5.12 31.00
CA ASN A 461 6.42 -5.72 30.82
C ASN A 461 6.44 -7.05 30.04
N ALA A 462 7.52 -7.36 29.31
CA ALA A 462 7.68 -8.62 28.59
C ALA A 462 8.28 -9.75 29.45
N SER A 463 8.68 -9.45 30.70
CA SER A 463 9.31 -10.39 31.64
C SER A 463 8.38 -10.85 32.78
N THR A 464 7.09 -10.56 32.68
CA THR A 464 5.99 -11.12 33.49
C THR A 464 5.04 -11.88 32.60
#